data_AF-A0A0K2LD60-F1
#
_entry.id   AF-A0A0K2LD60-F1
#
_cell.length_a   1.000
_cell.length_b   1.000
_cell.length_c   1.000
_cell.angle_alpha   90.00
_cell.angle_beta   90.00
_cell.angle_gamma   90.00
#
_symmetry.space_group_name_H-M   'P 1'
#
loop_
_entity.id
_entity.type
_entity.pdbx_description
1 polymer ?
#
loop_
_entity_poly.entity_id
_entity_poly.type
_entity_poly.pdbx_seq_one_letter_code
_entity_poly.pdbx_strand_id
1 'polypeptide(L)'
;MDKLKSKKILSAFIEFISYHIFPFIFIFVHDLNNYSLHGFLIIMVAMVALYKEYILTLNPNKYFHILYSVIYILLAALSLHSLNLFVIVLVFAQLAFLYMTRYLPDKYQNLVSLVEDFVVPSFMSIALAFTYMHFISVNFVVPLLLVNLATVLINYFEGTKADYIELAVISGLCVILFLLNYISLWTALAIIVFIVAMSLLKKYKNFNQSNLFYRVIGNLILVV
;
A
#
# COMPACT_ATOMS: atom_id res chain seq x y z
N MET A 1 -28.93 -1.64 -2.28
CA MET A 1 -27.99 -0.64 -1.72
C MET A 1 -27.06 -1.25 -0.66
N ASP A 2 -27.54 -2.15 0.21
CA ASP A 2 -26.74 -2.76 1.29
C ASP A 2 -25.60 -3.67 0.81
N LYS A 3 -25.80 -4.41 -0.29
CA LYS A 3 -24.74 -5.23 -0.90
C LYS A 3 -23.52 -4.41 -1.36
N LEU A 4 -23.73 -3.16 -1.81
CA LEU A 4 -22.65 -2.28 -2.27
C LEU A 4 -21.85 -1.73 -1.07
N LYS A 5 -22.55 -1.30 -0.01
CA LYS A 5 -21.92 -0.81 1.22
C LYS A 5 -21.13 -1.92 1.93
N SER A 6 -21.70 -3.12 2.02
CA SER A 6 -21.04 -4.30 2.59
C SER A 6 -19.76 -4.68 1.82
N LYS A 7 -19.80 -4.65 0.48
CA LYS A 7 -18.60 -4.89 -0.35
C LYS A 7 -17.48 -3.87 -0.10
N LYS A 8 -17.80 -2.60 0.12
CA LYS A 8 -16.80 -1.56 0.39
C LYS A 8 -16.18 -1.65 1.79
N ILE A 9 -16.98 -2.04 2.78
CA ILE A 9 -16.45 -2.34 4.13
C ILE A 9 -15.49 -3.53 4.06
N LEU A 10 -15.85 -4.57 3.29
CA LEU A 10 -14.95 -5.70 3.05
C LEU A 10 -13.67 -5.25 2.33
N SER A 11 -13.76 -4.38 1.32
CA SER A 11 -12.59 -3.79 0.65
C SER A 11 -11.68 -3.06 1.65
N ALA A 12 -12.25 -2.21 2.50
CA ALA A 12 -11.51 -1.51 3.55
C ALA A 12 -10.82 -2.47 4.54
N PHE A 13 -11.48 -3.58 4.88
CA PHE A 13 -10.89 -4.61 5.73
C PHE A 13 -9.73 -5.35 5.06
N ILE A 14 -9.87 -5.71 3.78
CA ILE A 14 -8.79 -6.34 3.02
C ILE A 14 -7.64 -5.35 2.80
N GLU A 15 -7.93 -4.06 2.56
CA GLU A 15 -6.94 -2.97 2.46
C GLU A 15 -6.15 -2.87 3.77
N PHE A 16 -6.84 -2.81 4.90
CA PHE A 16 -6.23 -2.83 6.23
C PHE A 16 -5.32 -4.05 6.41
N ILE A 17 -5.79 -5.26 6.10
CA ILE A 17 -4.97 -6.49 6.18
C ILE A 17 -3.76 -6.37 5.27
N SER A 18 -3.93 -5.89 4.04
CA SER A 18 -2.85 -5.85 3.06
C SER A 18 -1.66 -5.00 3.49
N TYR A 19 -1.88 -3.94 4.29
CA TYR A 19 -0.81 -3.13 4.87
C TYR A 19 0.02 -3.90 5.89
N HIS A 20 -0.59 -4.89 6.54
CA HIS A 20 0.00 -5.69 7.60
C HIS A 20 0.68 -6.96 7.08
N ILE A 21 0.22 -7.53 5.95
CA ILE A 21 0.74 -8.78 5.37
C ILE A 21 2.27 -8.77 5.32
N PHE A 22 2.86 -7.78 4.65
CA PHE A 22 4.30 -7.75 4.43
C PHE A 22 5.12 -7.53 5.73
N PRO A 23 4.81 -6.55 6.59
CA PRO A 23 5.46 -6.42 7.90
C PRO A 23 5.43 -7.70 8.74
N PHE A 24 4.28 -8.37 8.84
CA PHE A 24 4.16 -9.61 9.62
C PHE A 24 5.01 -10.74 9.02
N ILE A 25 4.92 -10.95 7.70
CA ILE A 25 5.73 -11.97 7.01
C ILE A 25 7.21 -11.77 7.30
N PHE A 26 7.68 -10.53 7.18
CA PHE A 26 9.09 -10.22 7.41
C PHE A 26 9.53 -10.53 8.85
N ILE A 27 8.70 -10.20 9.84
CA ILE A 27 8.94 -10.56 11.25
C ILE A 27 9.08 -12.07 11.42
N PHE A 28 8.18 -12.84 10.80
CA PHE A 28 8.20 -14.31 10.89
C PHE A 28 9.41 -14.94 10.18
N VAL A 29 9.75 -14.47 8.97
CA VAL A 29 10.86 -15.02 8.18
C VAL A 29 12.22 -14.73 8.84
N HIS A 30 12.36 -13.58 9.50
CA HIS A 30 13.60 -13.17 10.15
C HIS A 30 13.64 -13.47 11.67
N ASP A 31 12.67 -14.22 12.19
CA ASP A 31 12.57 -14.63 13.60
C ASP A 31 12.74 -13.46 14.60
N LEU A 32 12.11 -12.32 14.27
CA LEU A 32 12.19 -11.11 15.08
C LEU A 32 11.26 -11.24 16.30
N ASN A 33 11.77 -11.86 17.36
CA ASN A 33 11.02 -12.18 18.59
C ASN A 33 10.59 -10.96 19.44
N ASN A 34 10.98 -9.73 19.06
CA ASN A 34 10.79 -8.53 19.88
C ASN A 34 9.82 -7.53 19.21
N TYR A 35 8.62 -8.00 18.86
CA TYR A 35 7.59 -7.16 18.26
C TYR A 35 6.59 -6.63 19.30
N SER A 36 6.26 -5.34 19.21
CA SER A 36 5.24 -4.71 20.03
C SER A 36 4.06 -4.28 19.17
N LEU A 37 2.89 -4.86 19.43
CA LEU A 37 1.64 -4.45 18.77
C LEU A 37 1.05 -3.26 19.52
N HIS A 38 1.10 -2.08 18.89
CA HIS A 38 0.52 -0.87 19.44
C HIS A 38 -0.93 -0.69 18.96
N GLY A 39 -1.89 -0.85 19.87
CA GLY A 39 -3.32 -0.72 19.56
C GLY A 39 -3.70 0.64 18.94
N PHE A 40 -3.07 1.74 19.37
CA PHE A 40 -3.27 3.06 18.77
C PHE A 40 -2.88 3.09 17.28
N LEU A 41 -1.77 2.47 16.91
CA LEU A 41 -1.33 2.41 15.52
C LEU A 41 -2.32 1.60 14.68
N ILE A 42 -2.78 0.46 15.19
CA ILE A 42 -3.79 -0.38 14.54
C ILE A 42 -5.05 0.44 14.23
N ILE A 43 -5.54 1.21 15.21
CA ILE A 43 -6.72 2.08 15.03
C ILE A 43 -6.45 3.16 13.98
N MET A 44 -5.30 3.84 14.05
CA MET A 44 -4.93 4.89 13.08
C MET A 44 -4.80 4.34 11.65
N VAL A 45 -4.24 3.13 11.50
CA VAL A 45 -4.13 2.44 10.21
C VAL A 45 -5.50 2.01 9.68
N ALA A 46 -6.36 1.49 10.55
CA ALA A 46 -7.74 1.14 10.20
C ALA A 46 -8.55 2.35 9.76
N MET A 47 -8.33 3.51 10.40
CA MET A 47 -8.93 4.77 9.97
C MET A 47 -8.50 5.16 8.55
N VAL A 48 -7.21 5.08 8.22
CA VAL A 48 -6.74 5.37 6.84
C VAL A 48 -7.37 4.42 5.82
N ALA A 49 -7.39 3.12 6.10
CA ALA A 49 -7.98 2.12 5.20
C ALA A 49 -9.50 2.34 5.00
N LEU A 50 -10.24 2.61 6.08
CA LEU A 50 -11.65 2.96 6.03
C LEU A 50 -11.87 4.27 5.27
N TYR A 51 -10.99 5.25 5.48
CA TYR A 51 -11.11 6.54 4.82
C TYR A 51 -10.97 6.39 3.30
N LYS A 52 -9.95 5.65 2.86
CA LYS A 52 -9.66 5.35 1.45
C LYS A 52 -10.81 4.60 0.78
N GLU A 53 -11.14 3.40 1.26
CA GLU A 53 -12.01 2.46 0.53
C GLU A 53 -13.50 2.70 0.75
N TYR A 54 -13.88 3.33 1.88
CA TYR A 54 -15.27 3.53 2.24
C TYR A 54 -15.67 5.00 2.21
N ILE A 55 -15.02 5.85 3.02
CA ILE A 55 -15.46 7.22 3.27
C ILE A 55 -15.33 8.10 2.02
N LEU A 56 -14.18 8.09 1.33
CA LEU A 56 -14.01 8.90 0.11
C LEU A 56 -15.10 8.61 -0.92
N THR A 57 -15.47 7.34 -1.07
CA THR A 57 -16.47 6.91 -2.03
C THR A 57 -17.90 7.36 -1.72
N LEU A 58 -18.16 7.86 -0.51
CA LEU A 58 -19.45 8.41 -0.09
C LEU A 58 -19.57 9.91 -0.37
N ASN A 59 -18.53 10.54 -0.96
CA ASN A 59 -18.46 11.98 -1.21
C ASN A 59 -18.88 12.84 0.02
N PRO A 60 -18.28 12.62 1.20
CA PRO A 60 -18.73 13.26 2.42
C PRO A 60 -18.52 14.78 2.38
N ASN A 61 -19.36 15.49 3.12
CA ASN A 61 -19.30 16.96 3.23
C ASN A 61 -18.01 17.40 3.95
N LYS A 62 -17.55 18.63 3.70
CA LYS A 62 -16.38 19.26 4.33
C LYS A 62 -16.39 19.14 5.86
N TYR A 63 -17.55 19.28 6.50
CA TYR A 63 -17.67 19.14 7.96
C TYR A 63 -17.31 17.73 8.46
N PHE A 64 -17.62 16.70 7.69
CA PHE A 64 -17.26 15.33 8.05
C PHE A 64 -15.74 15.14 7.98
N HIS A 65 -15.07 15.72 6.98
CA HIS A 65 -13.61 15.70 6.87
C HIS A 65 -12.93 16.38 8.05
N ILE A 66 -13.42 17.56 8.44
CA ILE A 66 -12.92 18.28 9.62
C ILE A 66 -13.10 17.42 10.87
N LEU A 67 -14.29 16.85 11.07
CA LEU A 67 -14.56 15.96 12.20
C LEU A 67 -13.61 14.75 12.20
N TYR A 68 -13.42 14.12 11.05
CA TYR A 68 -12.55 12.95 10.90
C TYR A 68 -11.09 13.30 11.24
N SER A 69 -10.59 14.43 10.76
CA SER A 69 -9.25 14.94 11.09
C SER A 69 -9.11 15.29 12.57
N VAL A 70 -10.14 15.88 13.20
CA VAL A 70 -10.12 16.18 14.65
C VAL A 70 -10.05 14.90 15.48
N ILE A 71 -10.86 13.89 15.15
CA ILE A 71 -10.81 12.57 15.81
C ILE A 71 -9.41 11.97 15.67
N TYR A 72 -8.83 12.07 14.47
CA TYR A 72 -7.49 11.58 14.21
C TYR A 72 -6.43 12.33 15.05
N ILE A 73 -6.50 13.66 15.14
CA ILE A 73 -5.57 14.47 15.95
C ILE A 73 -5.69 14.12 17.44
N LEU A 74 -6.90 13.90 17.95
CA LEU A 74 -7.11 13.41 19.32
C LEU A 74 -6.44 12.06 19.55
N LEU A 75 -6.62 11.11 18.64
CA LEU A 75 -5.95 9.80 18.71
C LEU A 75 -4.43 9.93 18.64
N ALA A 76 -3.92 10.82 17.79
CA ALA A 76 -2.49 11.12 17.68
C ALA A 76 -1.94 11.69 18.99
N ALA A 77 -2.66 12.63 19.62
CA ALA A 77 -2.25 13.21 20.90
C ALA A 77 -2.23 12.16 22.03
N LEU A 78 -3.25 11.30 22.08
CA LEU A 78 -3.32 10.19 23.04
C LEU A 78 -2.22 9.15 22.81
N SER A 79 -1.79 8.95 21.57
CA SER A 79 -0.80 7.95 21.22
C SER A 79 0.65 8.41 21.41
N LEU A 80 0.92 9.70 21.66
CA LEU A 80 2.27 10.28 21.87
C LEU A 80 3.10 9.59 22.95
N HIS A 81 2.46 9.04 23.99
CA HIS A 81 3.16 8.30 25.04
C HIS A 81 3.60 6.90 24.57
N SER A 82 2.96 6.36 23.53
CA SER A 82 3.12 4.96 23.09
C SER A 82 3.77 4.80 21.73
N LEU A 83 3.70 5.82 20.86
CA LEU A 83 4.17 5.78 19.49
C LEU A 83 5.17 6.89 19.24
N ASN A 84 6.12 6.61 18.35
CA ASN A 84 7.08 7.61 17.90
C ASN A 84 6.36 8.72 17.12
N LEU A 85 6.70 9.98 17.40
CA LEU A 85 6.19 11.16 16.72
C LEU A 85 6.30 11.03 15.18
N PHE A 86 7.42 10.48 14.68
CA PHE A 86 7.61 10.30 13.24
C PHE A 86 6.59 9.35 12.62
N VAL A 87 6.21 8.28 13.34
CA VAL A 87 5.16 7.33 12.89
C VAL A 87 3.81 8.03 12.87
N ILE A 88 3.49 8.76 13.92
CA ILE A 88 2.23 9.53 14.03
C ILE A 88 2.11 10.51 12.85
N VAL A 89 3.16 11.28 12.58
CA VAL A 89 3.22 12.22 11.46
C VAL A 89 3.11 11.50 10.13
N LEU A 90 3.78 10.35 9.96
CA LEU A 90 3.76 9.59 8.72
C LEU A 90 2.36 9.05 8.38
N VAL A 91 1.66 8.47 9.35
CA VAL A 91 0.29 7.97 9.15
C VAL A 91 -0.68 9.15 8.92
N PHE A 92 -0.50 10.27 9.62
CA PHE A 92 -1.31 11.46 9.42
C PHE A 92 -1.13 12.04 8.01
N ALA A 93 0.10 12.08 7.51
CA ALA A 93 0.40 12.52 6.16
C ALA A 93 -0.33 11.68 5.10
N GLN A 94 -0.51 10.37 5.32
CA GLN A 94 -1.26 9.53 4.39
C GLN A 94 -2.74 9.93 4.32
N LEU A 95 -3.34 10.26 5.48
CA LEU A 95 -4.71 10.78 5.52
C LEU A 95 -4.83 12.13 4.80
N ALA A 96 -3.84 13.02 5.00
CA ALA A 96 -3.80 14.32 4.34
C ALA A 96 -3.66 14.17 2.82
N PHE A 97 -2.81 13.27 2.34
CA PHE A 97 -2.67 12.98 0.91
C PHE A 97 -3.97 12.44 0.30
N LEU A 98 -4.65 11.50 0.96
CA LEU A 98 -5.96 11.01 0.53
C LEU A 98 -7.04 12.09 0.51
N TYR A 99 -6.95 13.09 1.40
CA TYR A 99 -7.86 14.23 1.34
C TYR A 99 -7.52 15.17 0.17
N MET A 100 -6.23 15.38 -0.11
CA MET A 100 -5.78 16.23 -1.22
C MET A 100 -6.15 15.65 -2.58
N THR A 101 -6.19 14.32 -2.77
CA THR A 101 -6.58 13.70 -4.04
C THR A 101 -7.96 14.14 -4.52
N ARG A 102 -8.88 14.46 -3.59
CA ARG A 102 -10.22 14.97 -3.92
C ARG A 102 -10.22 16.34 -4.61
N TYR A 103 -9.21 17.17 -4.35
CA TYR A 103 -9.14 18.54 -4.87
C TYR A 103 -8.31 18.65 -6.15
N LEU A 104 -7.72 17.54 -6.60
CA LEU A 104 -6.94 17.50 -7.83
C LEU A 104 -7.88 17.49 -9.05
N PRO A 105 -7.60 18.33 -10.07
CA PRO A 105 -8.33 18.29 -11.34
C PRO A 105 -8.21 16.93 -12.04
N ASP A 106 -9.21 16.55 -12.84
CA ASP A 106 -9.24 15.27 -13.58
C ASP A 106 -8.01 15.02 -14.46
N LYS A 107 -7.35 16.08 -14.93
CA LYS A 107 -6.08 16.00 -15.67
C LYS A 107 -4.98 15.25 -14.91
N TYR A 108 -5.08 15.18 -13.58
CA TYR A 108 -4.09 14.56 -12.69
C TYR A 108 -4.55 13.22 -12.11
N GLN A 109 -5.50 12.52 -12.74
CA GLN A 109 -5.98 11.21 -12.26
C GLN A 109 -4.85 10.18 -12.05
N ASN A 110 -3.79 10.21 -12.88
CA ASN A 110 -2.63 9.33 -12.69
C ASN A 110 -1.88 9.63 -11.38
N LEU A 111 -1.82 10.90 -10.95
CA LEU A 111 -1.23 11.27 -9.65
C LEU A 111 -2.14 10.83 -8.50
N VAL A 112 -3.46 10.92 -8.67
CA VAL A 112 -4.43 10.46 -7.67
C VAL A 112 -4.25 8.98 -7.40
N SER A 113 -4.25 8.15 -8.44
CA SER A 113 -4.05 6.71 -8.22
C SER A 113 -2.60 6.40 -7.81
N LEU A 114 -1.56 7.12 -8.26
CA LEU A 114 -0.22 6.95 -7.67
C LEU A 114 -0.24 7.18 -6.14
N VAL A 115 -0.94 8.20 -5.65
CA VAL A 115 -1.06 8.45 -4.21
C VAL A 115 -1.85 7.33 -3.52
N GLU A 116 -3.01 6.97 -4.05
CA GLU A 116 -3.91 5.99 -3.43
C GLU A 116 -3.37 4.56 -3.48
N ASP A 117 -2.70 4.19 -4.56
CA ASP A 117 -2.31 2.82 -4.89
C ASP A 117 -0.84 2.50 -4.58
N PHE A 118 0.03 3.51 -4.58
CA PHE A 118 1.46 3.33 -4.28
C PHE A 118 1.87 4.02 -2.97
N VAL A 119 1.66 5.33 -2.85
CA VAL A 119 2.17 6.12 -1.71
C VAL A 119 1.54 5.64 -0.41
N VAL A 120 0.21 5.71 -0.31
CA VAL A 120 -0.50 5.37 0.94
C VAL A 120 -0.19 3.93 1.38
N PRO A 121 -0.34 2.89 0.55
CA PRO A 121 -0.05 1.52 0.97
C PRO A 121 1.41 1.30 1.39
N SER A 122 2.36 1.88 0.66
CA SER A 122 3.78 1.73 0.96
C SER A 122 4.13 2.35 2.31
N PHE A 123 3.76 3.62 2.52
CA PHE A 123 4.11 4.33 3.75
C PHE A 123 3.33 3.81 4.96
N MET A 124 2.12 3.27 4.78
CA MET A 124 1.40 2.56 5.84
C MET A 124 2.13 1.27 6.27
N SER A 125 2.59 0.45 5.32
CA SER A 125 3.38 -0.74 5.62
C SER A 125 4.74 -0.39 6.24
N ILE A 126 5.39 0.70 5.83
CA ILE A 126 6.62 1.21 6.46
C ILE A 126 6.35 1.67 7.90
N ALA A 127 5.28 2.42 8.15
CA ALA A 127 4.91 2.87 9.50
C ALA A 127 4.68 1.69 10.47
N LEU A 128 4.00 0.65 9.99
CA LEU A 128 3.80 -0.61 10.71
C LEU A 128 5.13 -1.31 11.00
N ALA A 129 5.96 -1.47 9.97
CA ALA A 129 7.26 -2.11 10.08
C ALA A 129 8.18 -1.40 11.10
N PHE A 130 8.26 -0.07 11.04
CA PHE A 130 9.05 0.71 12.00
C PHE A 130 8.58 0.48 13.42
N THR A 131 7.27 0.47 13.63
CA THR A 131 6.71 0.32 14.98
C THR A 131 6.94 -1.09 15.50
N TYR A 132 6.67 -2.11 14.69
CA TYR A 132 6.77 -3.50 15.13
C TYR A 132 8.21 -3.97 15.28
N MET A 133 9.16 -3.48 14.48
CA MET A 133 10.55 -3.97 14.50
C MET A 133 11.54 -2.97 15.11
N HIS A 134 11.12 -1.74 15.41
CA HIS A 134 11.96 -0.62 15.92
C HIS A 134 13.15 -0.22 15.02
N PHE A 135 13.36 -0.93 13.92
CA PHE A 135 14.33 -0.66 12.87
C PHE A 135 13.71 -1.02 11.52
N ILE A 136 13.99 -0.20 10.50
CA ILE A 136 13.65 -0.52 9.13
C ILE A 136 14.95 -0.72 8.34
N SER A 137 15.18 -1.95 7.88
CA SER A 137 16.26 -2.24 6.94
C SER A 137 15.92 -1.72 5.55
N VAL A 138 16.91 -1.26 4.79
CA VAL A 138 16.74 -0.97 3.36
C VAL A 138 16.29 -2.22 2.60
N ASN A 139 16.73 -3.41 3.06
CA ASN A 139 16.30 -4.71 2.53
C ASN A 139 14.81 -5.01 2.79
N PHE A 140 14.13 -4.25 3.65
CA PHE A 140 12.69 -4.32 3.84
C PHE A 140 11.95 -3.32 2.94
N VAL A 141 12.43 -2.07 2.89
CA VAL A 141 11.75 -0.97 2.18
C VAL A 141 11.77 -1.20 0.69
N VAL A 142 12.93 -1.59 0.14
CA VAL A 142 13.13 -1.68 -1.30
C VAL A 142 12.21 -2.74 -1.93
N PRO A 143 12.10 -3.98 -1.40
CA PRO A 143 11.17 -4.97 -1.96
C PRO A 143 9.70 -4.56 -1.84
N LEU A 144 9.31 -3.94 -0.72
CA LEU A 144 7.95 -3.43 -0.51
C LEU A 144 7.58 -2.37 -1.55
N LEU A 145 8.45 -1.39 -1.78
CA LEU A 145 8.24 -0.36 -2.79
C LEU A 145 8.16 -0.97 -4.18
N LEU A 146 9.03 -1.93 -4.49
CA LEU A 146 9.02 -2.62 -5.78
C LEU A 146 7.69 -3.32 -6.05
N VAL A 147 7.13 -4.02 -5.06
CA VAL A 147 5.83 -4.69 -5.20
C VAL A 147 4.69 -3.69 -5.36
N ASN A 148 4.63 -2.65 -4.52
CA ASN A 148 3.56 -1.67 -4.67
C ASN A 148 3.65 -0.97 -6.04
N LEU A 149 4.86 -0.64 -6.50
CA LEU A 149 5.06 -0.08 -7.84
C LEU A 149 4.61 -1.04 -8.94
N ALA A 150 4.98 -2.31 -8.83
CA ALA A 150 4.57 -3.36 -9.75
C ALA A 150 3.03 -3.48 -9.85
N THR A 151 2.34 -3.41 -8.72
CA THR A 151 0.88 -3.55 -8.67
C THR A 151 0.16 -2.37 -9.33
N VAL A 152 0.71 -1.17 -9.16
CA VAL A 152 0.24 0.05 -9.84
C VAL A 152 0.43 -0.09 -11.35
N LEU A 153 1.58 -0.57 -11.81
CA LEU A 153 1.88 -0.71 -13.24
C LEU A 153 1.00 -1.77 -13.92
N ILE A 154 0.68 -2.88 -13.24
CA ILE A 154 -0.32 -3.85 -13.74
C ILE A 154 -1.69 -3.17 -13.88
N ASN A 155 -2.08 -2.32 -12.92
CA ASN A 155 -3.36 -1.64 -12.93
C ASN A 155 -3.48 -0.61 -14.08
N TYR A 156 -2.37 0.00 -14.49
CA TYR A 156 -2.32 0.94 -15.62
C TYR A 156 -2.02 0.28 -16.97
N PHE A 157 -1.66 -1.00 -17.01
CA PHE A 157 -1.35 -1.67 -18.27
C PHE A 157 -2.58 -1.75 -19.19
N GLU A 158 -2.55 -1.04 -20.32
CA GLU A 158 -3.58 -1.02 -21.37
C GLU A 158 -3.11 -1.77 -22.64
N GLY A 159 -1.86 -2.24 -22.65
CA GLY A 159 -1.24 -2.92 -23.78
C GLY A 159 -0.68 -1.98 -24.85
N THR A 160 -0.45 -0.71 -24.51
CA THR A 160 0.18 0.27 -25.41
C THR A 160 1.70 0.08 -25.46
N LYS A 161 2.38 0.73 -26.42
CA LYS A 161 3.85 0.66 -26.53
C LYS A 161 4.57 1.20 -25.29
N ALA A 162 3.98 2.19 -24.61
CA ALA A 162 4.55 2.77 -23.39
C ALA A 162 4.58 1.74 -22.26
N ASP A 163 3.53 0.95 -22.11
CA ASP A 163 3.40 -0.04 -21.03
C ASP A 163 4.44 -1.17 -21.17
N TYR A 164 4.87 -1.49 -22.40
CA TYR A 164 5.97 -2.43 -22.62
C TYR A 164 7.32 -1.85 -22.18
N ILE A 165 7.51 -0.54 -22.28
CA ILE A 165 8.70 0.14 -21.74
C ILE A 165 8.66 0.08 -20.21
N GLU A 166 7.50 0.30 -19.58
CA GLU A 166 7.34 0.16 -18.14
C GLU A 166 7.70 -1.24 -17.64
N LEU A 167 7.25 -2.29 -18.33
CA LEU A 167 7.62 -3.67 -18.02
C LEU A 167 9.14 -3.91 -18.11
N ALA A 168 9.78 -3.35 -19.14
CA ALA A 168 11.23 -3.45 -19.30
C ALA A 168 11.97 -2.71 -18.17
N VAL A 169 11.48 -1.52 -17.78
CA VAL A 169 12.05 -0.73 -16.68
C VAL A 169 11.91 -1.47 -15.36
N ILE A 170 10.74 -2.04 -15.03
CA ILE A 170 10.59 -2.83 -13.79
C ILE A 170 11.51 -4.05 -13.81
N SER A 171 11.58 -4.76 -14.94
CA SER A 171 12.44 -5.94 -15.07
C SER A 171 13.91 -5.57 -14.87
N GLY A 172 14.35 -4.45 -15.44
CA GLY A 172 15.68 -3.88 -15.22
C GLY A 172 15.91 -3.49 -13.76
N LEU A 173 14.94 -2.86 -13.11
CA LEU A 173 15.00 -2.55 -11.68
C LEU A 173 15.12 -3.81 -10.82
N CYS A 174 14.35 -4.86 -11.08
CA CYS A 174 14.48 -6.15 -10.38
C CYS A 174 15.90 -6.72 -10.52
N VAL A 175 16.48 -6.67 -11.72
CA VAL A 175 17.86 -7.14 -11.95
C VAL A 175 18.87 -6.29 -11.19
N ILE A 176 18.75 -4.96 -11.22
CA ILE A 176 19.63 -4.06 -10.46
C ILE A 176 19.53 -4.35 -8.96
N LEU A 177 18.32 -4.51 -8.44
CA LEU A 177 18.08 -4.78 -7.02
C LEU A 177 18.63 -6.15 -6.60
N PHE A 178 18.56 -7.15 -7.47
CA PHE A 178 19.24 -8.43 -7.27
C PHE A 178 20.77 -8.27 -7.23
N LEU A 179 21.36 -7.55 -8.19
CA LEU A 179 22.81 -7.31 -8.23
C LEU A 179 23.32 -6.53 -7.01
N LEU A 180 22.48 -5.66 -6.44
CA LEU A 180 22.77 -4.91 -5.21
C LEU A 180 22.48 -5.71 -3.92
N ASN A 181 22.07 -6.97 -4.02
CA ASN A 181 21.71 -7.86 -2.91
C ASN A 181 20.53 -7.35 -2.04
N TYR A 182 19.63 -6.55 -2.60
CA TYR A 182 18.40 -6.14 -1.91
C TYR A 182 17.28 -7.18 -2.00
N ILE A 183 17.29 -8.02 -3.04
CA ILE A 183 16.34 -9.13 -3.24
C ILE A 183 17.07 -10.39 -3.70
N SER A 184 16.49 -11.56 -3.42
CA SER A 184 16.99 -12.83 -3.95
C SER A 184 16.67 -12.97 -5.44
N LEU A 185 17.41 -13.84 -6.14
CA LEU A 185 17.12 -14.17 -7.55
C LEU A 185 15.70 -14.74 -7.71
N TRP A 186 15.26 -15.57 -6.76
CA TRP A 186 13.93 -16.18 -6.77
C TRP A 186 12.84 -15.13 -6.64
N THR A 187 13.00 -14.19 -5.72
CA THR A 187 12.06 -13.07 -5.53
C THR A 187 12.03 -12.17 -6.77
N ALA A 188 13.19 -11.85 -7.36
CA ALA A 188 13.26 -11.07 -8.60
C ALA A 188 12.51 -11.74 -9.76
N LEU A 189 12.75 -13.05 -9.97
CA LEU A 189 12.06 -13.84 -10.99
C LEU A 189 10.56 -13.93 -10.72
N ALA A 190 10.15 -14.17 -9.48
CA ALA A 190 8.74 -14.27 -9.10
C ALA A 190 8.00 -12.95 -9.35
N ILE A 191 8.59 -11.80 -9.03
CA ILE A 191 8.03 -10.48 -9.33
C ILE A 191 7.89 -10.27 -10.84
N ILE A 192 8.95 -10.55 -11.62
CA ILE A 192 8.90 -10.40 -13.09
C ILE A 192 7.80 -11.29 -13.69
N VAL A 193 7.76 -12.56 -13.31
CA VAL A 193 6.75 -13.52 -13.80
C VAL A 193 5.35 -13.07 -13.41
N PHE A 194 5.15 -12.61 -12.18
CA PHE A 194 3.86 -12.11 -11.70
C PHE A 194 3.36 -10.92 -12.52
N ILE A 195 4.21 -9.92 -12.74
CA ILE A 195 3.85 -8.73 -13.51
C ILE A 195 3.53 -9.12 -14.95
N VAL A 196 4.40 -9.89 -15.60
CA VAL A 196 4.19 -10.31 -17.00
C VAL A 196 2.93 -11.14 -17.12
N ALA A 197 2.71 -12.12 -16.25
CA ALA A 197 1.53 -12.97 -16.27
C ALA A 197 0.25 -12.15 -16.10
N MET A 198 0.21 -11.23 -15.13
CA MET A 198 -0.96 -10.39 -14.87
C MET A 198 -1.23 -9.41 -16.00
N SER A 199 -0.21 -8.74 -16.55
CA SER A 199 -0.35 -7.85 -17.69
C SER A 199 -0.84 -8.59 -18.94
N LEU A 200 -0.37 -9.82 -19.18
CA LEU A 200 -0.85 -10.66 -20.28
C LEU A 200 -2.29 -11.13 -20.05
N LEU A 201 -2.65 -11.57 -18.84
CA LEU A 201 -4.03 -11.95 -18.50
C LEU A 201 -4.99 -10.77 -18.68
N LYS A 202 -4.58 -9.57 -18.28
CA LYS A 202 -5.35 -8.35 -18.49
C LYS A 202 -5.57 -8.07 -19.99
N LYS A 203 -4.51 -8.15 -20.80
CA LYS A 203 -4.58 -7.89 -22.25
C LYS A 203 -5.39 -8.94 -23.02
N TYR A 204 -5.15 -10.22 -22.75
CA TYR A 204 -5.69 -11.31 -23.60
C TYR A 204 -6.94 -11.98 -23.04
N LYS A 205 -7.22 -11.85 -21.73
CA LYS A 205 -8.41 -12.44 -21.10
C LYS A 205 -9.33 -11.41 -20.45
N ASN A 206 -9.10 -10.11 -20.63
CA ASN A 206 -9.82 -9.03 -19.97
C ASN A 206 -9.90 -9.21 -18.44
N PHE A 207 -8.88 -9.86 -17.86
CA PHE A 207 -8.82 -10.10 -16.42
C PHE A 207 -8.42 -8.81 -15.72
N ASN A 208 -9.41 -8.06 -15.26
CA ASN A 208 -9.21 -6.80 -14.55
C ASN A 208 -9.64 -6.95 -13.09
N GLN A 209 -8.67 -6.91 -12.19
CA GLN A 209 -8.90 -6.94 -10.74
C GLN A 209 -8.45 -5.63 -10.12
N SER A 210 -8.92 -5.35 -8.89
CA SER A 210 -8.48 -4.15 -8.18
C SER A 210 -7.00 -4.23 -7.81
N ASN A 211 -6.36 -3.06 -7.69
CA ASN A 211 -4.98 -2.96 -7.21
C ASN A 211 -4.77 -3.68 -5.86
N LEU A 212 -5.76 -3.64 -4.97
CA LEU A 212 -5.77 -4.39 -3.72
C LEU A 212 -5.49 -5.89 -3.92
N PHE A 213 -6.12 -6.51 -4.92
CA PHE A 213 -5.92 -7.92 -5.23
C PHE A 213 -4.48 -8.21 -5.65
N TYR A 214 -3.94 -7.37 -6.56
CA TYR A 214 -2.56 -7.50 -7.01
C TYR A 214 -1.57 -7.30 -5.86
N ARG A 215 -1.82 -6.33 -4.96
CA ARG A 215 -0.95 -6.07 -3.81
C ARG A 215 -0.93 -7.20 -2.79
N VAL A 216 -2.08 -7.81 -2.52
CA VAL A 216 -2.14 -8.99 -1.64
C VAL A 216 -1.27 -10.11 -2.21
N ILE A 217 -1.36 -10.40 -3.51
CA ILE A 217 -0.53 -11.43 -4.16
C ILE A 217 0.94 -11.02 -4.16
N GLY A 218 1.25 -9.78 -4.53
CA GLY A 218 2.63 -9.27 -4.57
C GLY A 218 3.31 -9.33 -3.20
N ASN A 219 2.61 -8.97 -2.13
CA ASN A 219 3.14 -9.06 -0.77
C ASN A 219 3.37 -10.51 -0.32
N LEU A 220 2.56 -11.46 -0.81
CA LEU A 220 2.78 -12.89 -0.58
C LEU A 220 3.97 -13.44 -1.38
N ILE A 221 4.26 -12.90 -2.56
CA ILE A 221 5.43 -13.31 -3.36
C ILE A 221 6.73 -12.96 -2.64
N LEU A 222 6.76 -11.85 -1.90
CA LEU A 222 7.94 -11.46 -1.10
C LEU A 222 8.24 -12.40 0.08
N VAL A 223 7.40 -13.41 0.34
CA VAL A 223 7.66 -14.49 1.30
C VAL A 223 8.72 -15.46 0.77
N VAL A 224 8.85 -15.59 -0.56
CA VAL A 224 9.64 -16.61 -1.27
C VAL A 224 11.00 -16.05 -1.72
#